data_AF-A0A959ZIE6-F1
#
_entry.id   AF-A0A959ZIE6-F1
#
_cell.length_a   1.000
_cell.length_b   1.000
_cell.length_c   1.000
_cell.angle_alpha   90.00
_cell.angle_beta   90.00
_cell.angle_gamma   90.00
#
_symmetry.space_group_name_H-M   'P 1'
#
loop_
_entity.id
_entity.type
_entity.pdbx_description
1 polymer ?
#
loop_
_entity_poly.entity_id
_entity_poly.type
_entity_poly.pdbx_seq_one_letter_code
_entity_poly.pdbx_strand_id
1 'polypeptide(L)'
;MHSLNPLSPGPSGVRRNKARAALLLAFAALAIALILIVDGRPAAASTEEKLSNTQNKIAAQNEKKGVLTDEIAGLSAKIDDYETQVAALRAQEQDAELRLAAKQDELDQAQAQVDEAYRQLKVLAARLKRSLMVLRERLVAIYKAGDSGVSDLILTTKSYSDLIESSSYVEQIQNRNESIVGRVRDLRDQQEAVVVRLKKAKDTIEAARDQIAAEEQNLATARQAVQSQQAKLRQVKADRQSKVDSIDNKVDHLENIEADLQQKIAEQIAAASGVSVLPAGPMSSPSAAGLIWPVSGTLSSTFGARSSPGGIGSTYHEGIDIAVPEGTPIRAAASGTVIMASYNG
;
A
#
# COMPACT_ATOMS: atom_id res chain seq x y z
N MET A 1 53.16 -52.91 -49.01
CA MET A 1 53.67 -52.28 -50.25
C MET A 1 53.21 -50.84 -50.28
N HIS A 2 54.16 -49.91 -50.44
CA HIS A 2 54.01 -48.50 -50.84
C HIS A 2 53.31 -47.57 -49.83
N SER A 3 53.65 -46.29 -49.64
CA SER A 3 54.76 -45.43 -50.06
C SER A 3 54.39 -44.00 -49.59
N LEU A 4 55.32 -43.30 -48.93
CA LEU A 4 55.51 -41.83 -48.88
C LEU A 4 54.52 -40.91 -48.11
N ASN A 5 55.12 -40.20 -47.14
CA ASN A 5 54.75 -38.85 -46.65
C ASN A 5 54.92 -37.80 -47.78
N PRO A 6 54.32 -36.56 -47.76
CA PRO A 6 54.63 -35.55 -46.72
C PRO A 6 53.61 -34.36 -46.50
N LEU A 7 53.99 -33.44 -45.58
CA LEU A 7 53.64 -31.99 -45.44
C LEU A 7 52.30 -31.52 -44.79
N SER A 8 52.47 -30.60 -43.83
CA SER A 8 51.51 -29.74 -43.07
C SER A 8 50.85 -28.66 -43.98
N PRO A 9 49.65 -28.03 -43.70
CA PRO A 9 49.40 -27.15 -42.53
C PRO A 9 47.95 -27.02 -41.97
N GLY A 10 47.84 -26.53 -40.72
CA GLY A 10 46.74 -25.64 -40.25
C GLY A 10 45.60 -26.27 -39.41
N PRO A 11 45.31 -25.67 -38.24
CA PRO A 11 43.98 -25.08 -38.09
C PRO A 11 44.07 -23.56 -37.93
N SER A 12 43.41 -22.87 -38.86
CA SER A 12 43.11 -21.45 -38.85
C SER A 12 41.90 -21.17 -37.96
N GLY A 13 42.07 -20.16 -37.07
CA GLY A 13 40.99 -19.35 -36.49
C GLY A 13 40.12 -20.05 -35.43
N VAL A 14 39.74 -19.45 -34.31
CA VAL A 14 39.83 -18.10 -33.80
C VAL A 14 39.73 -18.24 -32.27
N ARG A 15 40.85 -18.10 -31.56
CA ARG A 15 40.86 -17.79 -30.12
C ARG A 15 42.01 -16.83 -29.84
N ARG A 16 41.88 -15.61 -30.32
CA ARG A 16 42.71 -14.47 -29.94
C ARG A 16 41.79 -13.28 -29.79
N ASN A 17 41.48 -12.90 -28.56
CA ASN A 17 41.17 -11.52 -28.14
C ASN A 17 41.04 -11.34 -26.62
N LYS A 18 41.67 -12.21 -25.80
CA LYS A 18 41.72 -12.01 -24.34
C LYS A 18 43.14 -11.92 -23.74
N ALA A 19 44.18 -11.83 -24.57
CA ALA A 19 45.58 -11.78 -24.12
C ALA A 19 46.37 -10.54 -24.59
N ARG A 20 45.70 -9.50 -25.10
CA ARG A 20 46.35 -8.23 -25.49
C ARG A 20 45.92 -7.00 -24.68
N ALA A 21 44.93 -7.12 -23.80
CA ALA A 21 44.53 -6.03 -22.90
C ALA A 21 45.28 -6.05 -21.55
N ALA A 22 46.01 -7.13 -21.23
CA ALA A 22 46.73 -7.27 -19.96
C ALA A 22 48.23 -6.90 -20.04
N LEU A 23 48.73 -6.44 -21.20
CA LEU A 23 50.14 -6.07 -21.40
C LEU A 23 50.37 -4.55 -21.62
N LEU A 24 49.32 -3.74 -21.52
CA LEU A 24 49.41 -2.26 -21.52
C LEU A 24 49.20 -1.64 -20.13
N LEU A 25 49.00 -2.48 -19.10
CA LEU A 25 48.81 -2.08 -17.70
C LEU A 25 50.07 -2.23 -16.83
N ALA A 26 51.21 -2.60 -17.42
CA ALA A 26 52.48 -2.79 -16.69
C ALA A 26 53.60 -1.82 -17.10
N PHE A 27 53.35 -0.87 -18.01
CA PHE A 27 54.35 0.09 -18.49
C PHE A 27 54.09 1.56 -18.07
N ALA A 28 53.06 1.83 -17.28
CA ALA A 28 52.78 3.16 -16.72
C ALA A 28 53.17 3.28 -15.23
N ALA A 29 53.70 2.22 -14.62
CA ALA A 29 54.05 2.17 -13.19
C ALA A 29 55.57 2.16 -12.91
N LEU A 30 56.42 2.35 -13.92
CA LEU A 30 57.87 2.33 -13.76
C LEU A 30 58.59 3.31 -14.70
N ALA A 31 58.20 4.59 -14.68
CA ALA A 31 58.88 5.65 -15.41
C ALA A 31 58.97 6.98 -14.63
N ILE A 32 58.81 6.97 -13.30
CA ILE A 32 59.09 8.14 -12.47
C ILE A 32 59.78 7.68 -11.18
N ALA A 33 61.02 7.24 -11.31
CA ALA A 33 61.99 7.29 -10.23
C ALA A 33 63.38 7.39 -10.86
N LEU A 34 64.16 8.37 -10.38
CA LEU A 34 65.61 8.57 -10.58
C LEU A 34 66.01 9.30 -11.89
N ILE A 35 66.59 10.51 -11.98
CA ILE A 35 67.18 11.52 -11.06
C ILE A 35 67.14 12.86 -11.81
N LEU A 36 66.75 13.96 -11.15
CA LEU A 36 67.42 15.26 -11.26
C LEU A 36 67.32 15.96 -9.90
N ILE A 37 68.47 16.24 -9.30
CA ILE A 37 68.64 17.04 -8.09
C ILE A 37 68.84 18.49 -8.54
N VAL A 38 67.96 19.40 -8.10
CA VAL A 38 68.19 20.78 -7.62
C VAL A 38 66.81 21.44 -7.47
N ASP A 39 66.65 22.14 -6.34
CA ASP A 39 65.49 22.87 -5.81
C ASP A 39 64.34 22.05 -5.17
N GLY A 40 64.33 22.11 -3.83
CA GLY A 40 63.33 21.50 -2.98
C GLY A 40 61.99 22.22 -3.03
N ARG A 41 60.99 21.52 -3.59
CA ARG A 41 59.51 21.57 -3.46
C ARG A 41 58.95 21.18 -4.84
N PRO A 42 58.14 20.09 -4.98
CA PRO A 42 56.76 20.11 -4.49
C PRO A 42 56.15 18.71 -4.20
N ALA A 43 55.89 18.38 -2.93
CA ALA A 43 54.92 17.32 -2.58
C ALA A 43 53.51 17.91 -2.33
N ALA A 44 53.46 19.17 -1.87
CA ALA A 44 52.25 19.95 -1.60
C ALA A 44 51.36 20.05 -2.85
N ALA A 45 51.92 20.48 -4.00
CA ALA A 45 51.15 20.69 -5.24
C ALA A 45 50.32 19.47 -5.67
N SER A 46 50.79 18.25 -5.40
CA SER A 46 50.06 17.01 -5.69
C SER A 46 48.91 16.70 -4.71
N THR A 47 49.00 17.20 -3.48
CA THR A 47 47.98 17.03 -2.44
C THR A 47 46.90 18.13 -2.56
N GLU A 48 47.30 19.36 -2.87
CA GLU A 48 46.35 20.44 -3.23
C GLU A 48 45.55 20.12 -4.50
N GLU A 49 46.19 19.54 -5.52
CA GLU A 49 45.47 19.06 -6.72
C GLU A 49 44.47 17.94 -6.38
N LYS A 50 44.83 17.02 -5.47
CA LYS A 50 43.91 15.99 -4.97
C LYS A 50 42.75 16.58 -4.16
N LEU A 51 43.00 17.60 -3.34
CA LEU A 51 41.97 18.32 -2.60
C LEU A 51 41.00 19.01 -3.56
N SER A 52 41.50 19.79 -4.52
CA SER A 52 40.66 20.45 -5.53
C SER A 52 39.85 19.45 -6.35
N ASN A 53 40.46 18.33 -6.77
CA ASN A 53 39.74 17.26 -7.45
C ASN A 53 38.67 16.60 -6.56
N THR A 54 38.91 16.48 -5.26
CA THR A 54 37.93 15.95 -4.31
C THR A 54 36.79 16.93 -4.09
N GLN A 55 37.07 18.22 -3.95
CA GLN A 55 36.08 19.29 -3.86
C GLN A 55 35.22 19.39 -5.13
N ASN A 56 35.82 19.29 -6.31
CA ASN A 56 35.08 19.22 -7.58
C ASN A 56 34.19 17.97 -7.65
N LYS A 57 34.64 16.84 -7.11
CA LYS A 57 33.81 15.62 -7.00
C LYS A 57 32.66 15.81 -6.01
N ILE A 58 32.88 16.48 -4.89
CA ILE A 58 31.84 16.82 -3.91
C ILE A 58 30.80 17.74 -4.55
N ALA A 59 31.23 18.81 -5.21
CA ALA A 59 30.34 19.73 -5.94
C ALA A 59 29.51 18.99 -7.01
N ALA A 60 30.13 18.09 -7.79
CA ALA A 60 29.43 17.26 -8.77
C ALA A 60 28.45 16.25 -8.14
N GLN A 61 28.75 15.71 -6.95
CA GLN A 61 27.77 14.89 -6.22
C GLN A 61 26.64 15.72 -5.63
N ASN A 62 26.90 16.95 -5.18
CA ASN A 62 25.87 17.89 -4.71
C ASN A 62 24.93 18.32 -5.84
N GLU A 63 25.44 18.52 -7.05
CA GLU A 63 24.60 18.74 -8.24
C GLU A 63 23.75 17.50 -8.56
N LYS A 64 24.34 16.29 -8.51
CA LYS A 64 23.59 15.03 -8.64
C LYS A 64 22.55 14.85 -7.55
N LYS A 65 22.81 15.30 -6.32
CA LYS A 65 21.85 15.33 -5.21
C LYS A 65 20.66 16.22 -5.55
N GLY A 66 20.88 17.36 -6.23
CA GLY A 66 19.80 18.20 -6.77
C GLY A 66 18.89 17.46 -7.74
N VAL A 67 19.46 16.83 -8.79
CA VAL A 67 18.66 16.04 -9.76
C VAL A 67 17.97 14.84 -9.11
N LEU A 68 18.64 14.17 -8.17
CA LEU A 68 18.05 13.09 -7.40
C LEU A 68 16.98 13.58 -6.42
N THR A 69 17.02 14.85 -6.00
CA THR A 69 15.93 15.47 -5.22
C THR A 69 14.66 15.56 -6.04
N ASP A 70 14.75 15.95 -7.32
CA ASP A 70 13.59 15.94 -8.23
C ASP A 70 13.05 14.52 -8.44
N GLU A 71 13.94 13.52 -8.58
CA GLU A 71 13.52 12.13 -8.72
C GLU A 71 12.89 11.58 -7.42
N ILE A 72 13.44 11.91 -6.25
CA ILE A 72 12.87 11.59 -4.94
C ILE A 72 11.52 12.28 -4.75
N ALA A 73 11.37 13.53 -5.19
CA ALA A 73 10.09 14.23 -5.17
C ALA A 73 9.07 13.53 -6.07
N GLY A 74 9.46 13.12 -7.28
CA GLY A 74 8.62 12.32 -8.18
C GLY A 74 8.22 10.96 -7.60
N LEU A 75 9.14 10.28 -6.90
CA LEU A 75 8.83 9.03 -6.19
C LEU A 75 7.92 9.26 -4.98
N SER A 76 8.08 10.38 -4.27
CA SER A 76 7.21 10.76 -3.15
C SER A 76 5.78 11.03 -3.64
N ALA A 77 5.62 11.77 -4.75
CA ALA A 77 4.32 11.97 -5.38
C ALA A 77 3.68 10.65 -5.84
N LYS A 78 4.46 9.71 -6.39
CA LYS A 78 3.97 8.35 -6.72
C LYS A 78 3.55 7.56 -5.49
N ILE A 79 4.26 7.71 -4.37
CA ILE A 79 3.87 7.09 -3.08
C ILE A 79 2.51 7.63 -2.65
N ASP A 80 2.32 8.94 -2.65
CA ASP A 80 1.07 9.58 -2.23
C ASP A 80 -0.11 9.15 -3.14
N ASP A 81 0.11 9.09 -4.45
CA ASP A 81 -0.86 8.58 -5.44
C ASP A 81 -1.20 7.11 -5.17
N TYR A 82 -0.20 6.25 -4.96
CA TYR A 82 -0.42 4.85 -4.67
C TYR A 82 -1.09 4.62 -3.30
N GLU A 83 -0.79 5.42 -2.29
CA GLU A 83 -1.48 5.39 -0.99
C GLU A 83 -2.96 5.75 -1.14
N THR A 84 -3.25 6.79 -1.93
CA THR A 84 -4.63 7.19 -2.26
C THR A 84 -5.37 6.07 -3.00
N GLN A 85 -4.73 5.44 -3.98
CA GLN A 85 -5.31 4.29 -4.71
C GLN A 85 -5.54 3.09 -3.80
N VAL A 86 -4.62 2.76 -2.89
CA VAL A 86 -4.81 1.69 -1.90
C VAL A 86 -6.00 1.99 -0.98
N ALA A 87 -6.13 3.24 -0.51
CA ALA A 87 -7.26 3.64 0.33
C ALA A 87 -8.60 3.50 -0.41
N ALA A 88 -8.67 3.95 -1.67
CA ALA A 88 -9.86 3.80 -2.50
C ALA A 88 -10.22 2.33 -2.75
N LEU A 89 -9.25 1.48 -3.07
CA LEU A 89 -9.47 0.04 -3.28
C LEU A 89 -9.91 -0.66 -2.00
N ARG A 90 -9.38 -0.28 -0.83
CA ARG A 90 -9.84 -0.82 0.46
C ARG A 90 -11.27 -0.39 0.80
N ALA A 91 -11.67 0.83 0.45
CA ALA A 91 -13.05 1.25 0.60
C ALA A 91 -14.00 0.43 -0.30
N GLN A 92 -13.58 0.12 -1.54
CA GLN A 92 -14.33 -0.77 -2.43
C GLN A 92 -14.41 -2.20 -1.91
N GLU A 93 -13.32 -2.73 -1.33
CA GLU A 93 -13.29 -4.04 -0.67
C GLU A 93 -14.31 -4.09 0.48
N GLN A 94 -14.28 -3.10 1.37
CA GLN A 94 -15.21 -3.01 2.51
C GLN A 94 -16.67 -2.92 2.05
N ASP A 95 -16.96 -2.13 1.02
CA ASP A 95 -18.28 -2.00 0.45
C ASP A 95 -18.78 -3.32 -0.18
N ALA A 96 -17.89 -4.10 -0.80
CA ALA A 96 -18.20 -5.45 -1.27
C ALA A 96 -18.46 -6.43 -0.11
N GLU A 97 -17.69 -6.35 0.98
CA GLU A 97 -17.94 -7.16 2.19
C GLU A 97 -19.31 -6.86 2.81
N LEU A 98 -19.70 -5.58 2.88
CA LEU A 98 -21.01 -5.16 3.39
C LEU A 98 -22.16 -5.65 2.51
N ARG A 99 -22.02 -5.59 1.18
CA ARG A 99 -23.01 -6.15 0.25
C ARG A 99 -23.12 -7.67 0.38
N LEU A 100 -21.99 -8.36 0.51
CA LEU A 100 -21.98 -9.81 0.70
C LEU A 100 -22.71 -10.20 2.00
N ALA A 101 -22.44 -9.50 3.10
CA ALA A 101 -23.12 -9.73 4.38
C ALA A 101 -24.64 -9.50 4.26
N ALA A 102 -25.07 -8.40 3.62
CA ALA A 102 -26.49 -8.13 3.40
C ALA A 102 -27.17 -9.22 2.55
N LYS A 103 -26.46 -9.82 1.58
CA LYS A 103 -26.98 -10.92 0.77
C LYS A 103 -27.06 -12.24 1.52
N GLN A 104 -26.12 -12.49 2.43
CA GLN A 104 -26.20 -13.63 3.35
C GLN A 104 -27.40 -13.50 4.29
N ASP A 105 -27.66 -12.31 4.83
CA ASP A 105 -28.86 -12.05 5.64
C ASP A 105 -30.16 -12.27 4.85
N GLU A 106 -30.22 -11.85 3.59
CA GLU A 106 -31.36 -12.10 2.70
C GLU A 106 -31.59 -13.60 2.46
N LEU A 107 -30.51 -14.36 2.25
CA LEU A 107 -30.55 -15.81 2.11
C LEU A 107 -31.09 -16.49 3.38
N ASP A 108 -30.61 -16.08 4.56
CA ASP A 108 -31.04 -16.63 5.84
C ASP A 108 -32.53 -16.34 6.11
N GLN A 109 -32.99 -15.14 5.79
CA GLN A 109 -34.41 -14.79 5.89
C GLN A 109 -35.28 -15.64 4.94
N ALA A 110 -34.84 -15.83 3.69
CA ALA A 110 -35.57 -16.66 2.73
C ALA A 110 -35.61 -18.14 3.18
N GLN A 111 -34.52 -18.65 3.75
CA GLN A 111 -34.46 -20.00 4.31
C GLN A 111 -35.43 -20.16 5.50
N ALA A 112 -35.49 -19.17 6.40
CA ALA A 112 -36.44 -19.16 7.51
C ALA A 112 -37.91 -19.11 7.03
N GLN A 113 -38.20 -18.38 5.95
CA GLN A 113 -39.52 -18.36 5.32
C GLN A 113 -39.91 -19.72 4.72
N VAL A 114 -38.96 -20.44 4.13
CA VAL A 114 -39.15 -21.82 3.64
C VAL A 114 -39.52 -22.75 4.79
N ASP A 115 -38.78 -22.71 5.89
CA ASP A 115 -39.03 -23.56 7.06
C ASP A 115 -40.42 -23.29 7.67
N GLU A 116 -40.79 -22.02 7.79
CA GLU A 116 -42.12 -21.63 8.28
C GLU A 116 -43.23 -22.07 7.32
N ALA A 117 -43.05 -21.90 6.01
CA ALA A 117 -44.00 -22.37 5.02
C ALA A 117 -44.19 -23.89 5.08
N TYR A 118 -43.12 -24.67 5.28
CA TYR A 118 -43.22 -26.12 5.48
C TYR A 118 -44.00 -26.50 6.74
N ARG A 119 -43.77 -25.79 7.86
CA ARG A 119 -44.55 -26.01 9.10
C ARG A 119 -46.03 -25.74 8.89
N GLN A 120 -46.38 -24.61 8.24
CA GLN A 120 -47.76 -24.25 7.91
C GLN A 120 -48.40 -25.29 6.99
N LEU A 121 -47.68 -25.72 5.95
CA LEU A 121 -48.15 -26.73 5.00
C LEU A 121 -48.49 -28.06 5.68
N LYS A 122 -47.66 -28.50 6.63
CA LYS A 122 -47.90 -29.72 7.42
C LYS A 122 -49.19 -29.63 8.24
N VAL A 123 -49.43 -28.48 8.89
CA VAL A 123 -50.65 -28.24 9.68
C VAL A 123 -51.89 -28.20 8.78
N LEU A 124 -51.81 -27.47 7.66
CA LEU A 124 -52.90 -27.37 6.68
C LEU A 124 -53.24 -28.72 6.06
N ALA A 125 -52.23 -29.52 5.66
CA ALA A 125 -52.43 -30.85 5.12
C ALA A 125 -53.15 -31.77 6.12
N ALA A 126 -52.80 -31.72 7.40
CA ALA A 126 -53.47 -32.49 8.44
C ALA A 126 -54.92 -32.03 8.67
N ARG A 127 -55.19 -30.72 8.66
CA ARG A 127 -56.54 -30.15 8.78
C ARG A 127 -57.40 -30.52 7.58
N LEU A 128 -56.87 -30.37 6.36
CA LEU A 128 -57.57 -30.71 5.13
C LEU A 128 -57.92 -32.20 5.09
N LYS A 129 -56.98 -33.09 5.46
CA LYS A 129 -57.25 -34.53 5.57
C LYS A 129 -58.42 -34.81 6.51
N ARG A 130 -58.47 -34.19 7.69
CA ARG A 130 -59.60 -34.35 8.63
C ARG A 130 -60.91 -33.82 8.05
N SER A 131 -60.90 -32.63 7.46
CA SER A 131 -62.10 -32.04 6.85
C SER A 131 -62.64 -32.88 5.68
N LEU A 132 -61.76 -33.48 4.87
CA LEU A 132 -62.15 -34.40 3.80
C LEU A 132 -62.75 -35.71 4.32
N MET A 133 -62.26 -36.25 5.44
CA MET A 133 -62.87 -37.44 6.08
C MET A 133 -64.29 -37.13 6.56
N VAL A 134 -64.50 -36.01 7.25
CA VAL A 134 -65.82 -35.55 7.70
C VAL A 134 -66.77 -35.32 6.52
N LEU A 135 -66.28 -34.69 5.45
CA LEU A 135 -67.07 -34.47 4.23
C LEU A 135 -67.47 -35.80 3.59
N ARG A 136 -66.53 -36.77 3.48
CA ARG A 136 -66.81 -38.11 2.94
C ARG A 136 -67.88 -38.83 3.77
N GLU A 137 -67.74 -38.87 5.09
CA GLU A 137 -68.73 -39.49 5.98
C GLU A 137 -70.12 -38.88 5.79
N ARG A 138 -70.17 -37.55 5.65
CA ARG A 138 -71.41 -36.82 5.42
C ARG A 138 -72.05 -37.15 4.07
N LEU A 139 -71.26 -37.19 2.99
CA LEU A 139 -71.75 -37.57 1.66
C LEU A 139 -72.28 -39.00 1.63
N VAL A 140 -71.62 -39.94 2.31
CA VAL A 140 -72.11 -41.32 2.46
C VAL A 140 -73.41 -41.37 3.25
N ALA A 141 -73.53 -40.59 4.33
CA ALA A 141 -74.76 -40.54 5.12
C ALA A 141 -75.94 -39.97 4.30
N ILE A 142 -75.72 -38.89 3.53
CA ILE A 142 -76.73 -38.33 2.62
C ILE A 142 -77.14 -39.38 1.57
N TYR A 143 -76.17 -40.05 0.95
CA TYR A 143 -76.44 -41.09 -0.05
C TYR A 143 -77.25 -42.27 0.53
N LYS A 144 -76.90 -42.74 1.73
CA LYS A 144 -77.61 -43.83 2.41
C LYS A 144 -79.03 -43.44 2.85
N ALA A 145 -79.24 -42.18 3.20
CA ALA A 145 -80.56 -41.67 3.60
C ALA A 145 -81.53 -41.54 2.40
N GLY A 146 -81.01 -41.34 1.18
CA GLY A 146 -81.79 -41.23 -0.05
C GLY A 146 -82.82 -40.08 -0.06
N ASP A 147 -83.71 -40.09 -1.05
CA ASP A 147 -84.85 -39.14 -1.18
C ASP A 147 -85.96 -39.40 -0.12
N SER A 148 -85.89 -40.56 0.53
CA SER A 148 -86.84 -41.04 1.54
C SER A 148 -86.62 -40.46 2.95
N GLY A 149 -85.42 -39.97 3.28
CA GLY A 149 -85.11 -39.58 4.67
C GLY A 149 -85.86 -38.34 5.18
N VAL A 150 -86.21 -37.41 4.28
CA VAL A 150 -86.98 -36.19 4.63
C VAL A 150 -88.48 -36.48 4.60
N SER A 151 -88.94 -37.31 3.66
CA SER A 151 -90.33 -37.74 3.56
C SER A 151 -90.73 -38.65 4.73
N ASP A 152 -89.86 -39.56 5.17
CA ASP A 152 -90.08 -40.40 6.36
C ASP A 152 -90.07 -39.59 7.66
N LEU A 153 -89.22 -38.56 7.76
CA LEU A 153 -89.20 -37.63 8.89
C LEU A 153 -90.51 -36.82 9.01
N ILE A 154 -91.02 -36.29 7.89
CA ILE A 154 -92.29 -35.55 7.85
C ILE A 154 -93.47 -36.49 8.18
N LEU A 155 -93.46 -37.73 7.66
CA LEU A 155 -94.52 -38.71 7.89
C LEU A 155 -94.53 -39.33 9.31
N THR A 156 -93.43 -39.20 10.06
CA THR A 156 -93.29 -39.76 11.42
C THR A 156 -93.59 -38.75 12.54
N THR A 157 -93.66 -37.44 12.25
CA THR A 157 -93.96 -36.40 13.25
C THR A 157 -95.43 -36.43 13.68
N LYS A 158 -95.68 -36.45 15.00
CA LYS A 158 -97.04 -36.57 15.59
C LYS A 158 -97.64 -35.24 16.07
N SER A 159 -96.90 -34.11 15.96
CA SER A 159 -97.34 -32.79 16.45
C SER A 159 -96.83 -31.62 15.57
N TYR A 160 -97.60 -30.51 15.52
CA TYR A 160 -97.23 -29.28 14.79
C TYR A 160 -96.00 -28.57 15.40
N SER A 161 -95.74 -28.76 16.69
CA SER A 161 -94.52 -28.25 17.36
C SER A 161 -93.26 -29.00 16.91
N ASP A 162 -93.36 -30.31 16.67
CA ASP A 162 -92.25 -31.16 16.22
C ASP A 162 -91.84 -30.81 14.78
N LEU A 163 -92.81 -30.36 13.96
CA LEU A 163 -92.56 -29.90 12.58
C LEU A 163 -91.73 -28.61 12.55
N ILE A 164 -91.95 -27.66 13.47
CA ILE A 164 -91.16 -26.42 13.57
C ILE A 164 -89.73 -26.71 14.07
N GLU A 165 -89.57 -27.66 15.00
CA GLU A 165 -88.23 -28.13 15.41
C GLU A 165 -87.52 -28.88 14.27
N SER A 166 -88.27 -29.69 13.50
CA SER A 166 -87.73 -30.43 12.35
C SER A 166 -87.21 -29.52 11.24
N SER A 167 -87.88 -28.39 10.95
CA SER A 167 -87.39 -27.42 9.97
C SER A 167 -86.11 -26.74 10.44
N SER A 168 -86.03 -26.39 11.73
CA SER A 168 -84.81 -25.86 12.34
C SER A 168 -83.66 -26.88 12.33
N TYR A 169 -83.98 -28.18 12.41
CA TYR A 169 -83.01 -29.28 12.37
C TYR A 169 -82.50 -29.52 10.94
N VAL A 170 -83.37 -29.49 9.94
CA VAL A 170 -83.01 -29.59 8.52
C VAL A 170 -82.15 -28.39 8.09
N GLU A 171 -82.52 -27.18 8.52
CA GLU A 171 -81.74 -25.97 8.26
C GLU A 171 -80.36 -26.03 8.94
N GLN A 172 -80.29 -26.45 10.21
CA GLN A 172 -79.01 -26.69 10.90
C GLN A 172 -78.15 -27.73 10.18
N ILE A 173 -78.75 -28.79 9.63
CA ILE A 173 -78.05 -29.80 8.85
C ILE A 173 -77.50 -29.21 7.55
N GLN A 174 -78.30 -28.43 6.82
CA GLN A 174 -77.86 -27.77 5.57
C GLN A 174 -76.72 -26.78 5.85
N ASN A 175 -76.89 -25.92 6.85
CA ASN A 175 -75.86 -24.97 7.28
C ASN A 175 -74.55 -25.67 7.70
N ARG A 176 -74.63 -26.81 8.40
CA ARG A 176 -73.45 -27.62 8.73
C ARG A 176 -72.78 -28.22 7.49
N ASN A 177 -73.54 -28.63 6.48
CA ASN A 177 -73.00 -29.20 5.24
C ASN A 177 -72.27 -28.14 4.42
N GLU A 178 -72.89 -26.97 4.25
CA GLU A 178 -72.26 -25.83 3.58
C GLU A 178 -70.98 -25.40 4.30
N SER A 179 -71.00 -25.36 5.65
CA SER A 179 -69.81 -25.06 6.45
C SER A 179 -68.67 -26.08 6.24
N ILE A 180 -68.97 -27.38 6.11
CA ILE A 180 -67.94 -28.41 5.86
C ILE A 180 -67.32 -28.23 4.47
N VAL A 181 -68.13 -28.00 3.44
CA VAL A 181 -67.64 -27.78 2.06
C VAL A 181 -66.83 -26.49 1.99
N GLY A 182 -67.34 -25.40 2.59
CA GLY A 182 -66.62 -24.12 2.70
C GLY A 182 -65.27 -24.28 3.38
N ARG A 183 -65.21 -24.96 4.53
CA ARG A 183 -63.94 -25.23 5.23
C ARG A 183 -62.94 -26.05 4.39
N VAL A 184 -63.40 -27.02 3.61
CA VAL A 184 -62.52 -27.79 2.71
C VAL A 184 -61.96 -26.89 1.61
N ARG A 185 -62.82 -26.02 1.03
CA ARG A 185 -62.41 -25.02 0.03
C ARG A 185 -61.36 -24.06 0.62
N ASP A 186 -61.65 -23.44 1.75
CA ASP A 186 -60.75 -22.48 2.40
C ASP A 186 -59.38 -23.11 2.74
N LEU A 187 -59.37 -24.35 3.22
CA LEU A 187 -58.13 -25.07 3.52
C LEU A 187 -57.32 -25.40 2.26
N ARG A 188 -57.98 -25.68 1.13
CA ARG A 188 -57.30 -25.86 -0.17
C ARG A 188 -56.72 -24.55 -0.67
N ASP A 189 -57.49 -23.46 -0.61
CA ASP A 189 -57.05 -22.14 -1.04
C ASP A 189 -55.85 -21.66 -0.19
N GLN A 190 -55.89 -21.88 1.14
CA GLN A 190 -54.75 -21.62 2.03
C GLN A 190 -53.53 -22.48 1.70
N GLN A 191 -53.73 -23.77 1.38
CA GLN A 191 -52.65 -24.68 1.00
C GLN A 191 -51.98 -24.22 -0.29
N GLU A 192 -52.76 -23.87 -1.31
CA GLU A 192 -52.26 -23.34 -2.58
C GLU A 192 -51.47 -22.05 -2.38
N ALA A 193 -51.97 -21.11 -1.57
CA ALA A 193 -51.26 -19.89 -1.24
C ALA A 193 -49.91 -20.15 -0.53
N VAL A 194 -49.82 -21.14 0.36
CA VAL A 194 -48.56 -21.56 1.00
C VAL A 194 -47.60 -22.16 -0.02
N VAL A 195 -48.07 -22.99 -0.95
CA VAL A 195 -47.24 -23.58 -2.01
C VAL A 195 -46.67 -22.50 -2.93
N VAL A 196 -47.47 -21.49 -3.31
CA VAL A 196 -46.99 -20.35 -4.10
C VAL A 196 -45.93 -19.55 -3.35
N ARG A 197 -46.14 -19.27 -2.05
CA ARG A 197 -45.12 -18.60 -1.21
C ARG A 197 -43.83 -19.41 -1.10
N LEU A 198 -43.94 -20.74 -0.93
CA LEU A 198 -42.79 -21.64 -0.87
C LEU A 198 -41.99 -21.64 -2.17
N LYS A 199 -42.68 -21.64 -3.33
CA LYS A 199 -42.03 -21.52 -4.64
C LYS A 199 -41.27 -20.19 -4.73
N LYS A 200 -41.94 -19.07 -4.42
CA LYS A 200 -41.30 -17.75 -4.45
C LYS A 200 -40.07 -17.67 -3.54
N ALA A 201 -40.15 -18.22 -2.32
CA ALA A 201 -39.02 -18.24 -1.39
C ALA A 201 -37.84 -19.08 -1.92
N LYS A 202 -38.11 -20.21 -2.60
CA LYS A 202 -37.07 -21.00 -3.27
C LYS A 202 -36.42 -20.25 -4.43
N ASP A 203 -37.22 -19.57 -5.26
CA ASP A 203 -36.72 -18.75 -6.35
C ASP A 203 -35.83 -17.59 -5.80
N THR A 204 -36.23 -16.99 -4.67
CA THR A 204 -35.41 -15.98 -3.96
C THR A 204 -34.10 -16.56 -3.42
N ILE A 205 -34.10 -17.79 -2.88
CA ILE A 205 -32.88 -18.47 -2.41
C ILE A 205 -31.90 -18.70 -3.56
N GLU A 206 -32.39 -19.16 -4.71
CA GLU A 206 -31.56 -19.40 -5.89
C GLU A 206 -30.93 -18.08 -6.37
N ALA A 207 -31.74 -17.03 -6.53
CA ALA A 207 -31.26 -15.70 -6.89
C ALA A 207 -30.26 -15.12 -5.87
N ALA A 208 -30.49 -15.31 -4.57
CA ALA A 208 -29.58 -14.86 -3.52
C ALA A 208 -28.23 -15.59 -3.59
N ARG A 209 -28.24 -16.91 -3.86
CA ARG A 209 -27.00 -17.70 -4.03
C ARG A 209 -26.18 -17.24 -5.23
N ASP A 210 -26.83 -16.97 -6.35
CA ASP A 210 -26.15 -16.46 -7.54
C ASP A 210 -25.54 -15.08 -7.28
N GLN A 211 -26.26 -14.21 -6.57
CA GLN A 211 -25.75 -12.89 -6.17
C GLN A 211 -24.61 -12.98 -5.17
N ILE A 212 -24.66 -13.91 -4.21
CA ILE A 212 -23.56 -14.18 -3.27
C ILE A 212 -22.32 -14.63 -4.04
N ALA A 213 -22.45 -15.59 -4.96
CA ALA A 213 -21.31 -16.06 -5.76
C ALA A 213 -20.69 -14.93 -6.60
N ALA A 214 -21.53 -14.06 -7.18
CA ALA A 214 -21.05 -12.87 -7.91
C ALA A 214 -20.33 -11.89 -6.97
N GLU A 215 -20.84 -11.66 -5.77
CA GLU A 215 -20.23 -10.72 -4.82
C GLU A 215 -18.94 -11.27 -4.18
N GLU A 216 -18.86 -12.59 -3.96
CA GLU A 216 -17.60 -13.26 -3.58
C GLU A 216 -16.52 -13.08 -4.65
N GLN A 217 -16.89 -13.18 -5.93
CA GLN A 217 -15.97 -12.92 -7.03
C GLN A 217 -15.54 -11.45 -7.08
N ASN A 218 -16.46 -10.51 -6.88
CA ASN A 218 -16.16 -9.07 -6.79
C ASN A 218 -15.18 -8.79 -5.64
N LEU A 219 -15.44 -9.37 -4.46
CA LEU A 219 -14.58 -9.24 -3.28
C LEU A 219 -13.18 -9.83 -3.53
N ALA A 220 -13.09 -10.99 -4.16
CA ALA A 220 -11.81 -11.60 -4.53
C ALA A 220 -11.02 -10.68 -5.49
N THR A 221 -11.67 -10.10 -6.49
CA THR A 221 -11.05 -9.14 -7.41
C THR A 221 -10.60 -7.86 -6.69
N ALA A 222 -11.41 -7.31 -5.78
CA ALA A 222 -11.04 -6.15 -4.98
C ALA A 222 -9.81 -6.44 -4.10
N ARG A 223 -9.78 -7.59 -3.41
CA ARG A 223 -8.63 -8.05 -2.61
C ARG A 223 -7.35 -8.17 -3.43
N GLN A 224 -7.45 -8.76 -4.62
CA GLN A 224 -6.30 -8.89 -5.52
C GLN A 224 -5.80 -7.53 -5.99
N ALA A 225 -6.69 -6.58 -6.28
CA ALA A 225 -6.33 -5.22 -6.65
C ALA A 225 -5.61 -4.50 -5.50
N VAL A 226 -6.13 -4.60 -4.26
CA VAL A 226 -5.48 -4.06 -3.06
C VAL A 226 -4.08 -4.66 -2.87
N GLN A 227 -3.93 -5.97 -2.99
CA GLN A 227 -2.64 -6.65 -2.84
C GLN A 227 -1.63 -6.21 -3.90
N SER A 228 -2.05 -6.12 -5.17
CA SER A 228 -1.22 -5.68 -6.29
C SER A 228 -0.75 -4.23 -6.08
N GLN A 229 -1.67 -3.35 -5.69
CA GLN A 229 -1.34 -1.95 -5.46
C GLN A 229 -0.42 -1.75 -4.24
N GLN A 230 -0.64 -2.50 -3.16
CA GLN A 230 0.29 -2.51 -2.01
C GLN A 230 1.68 -3.01 -2.39
N ALA A 231 1.80 -3.98 -3.30
CA ALA A 231 3.10 -4.45 -3.78
C ALA A 231 3.83 -3.34 -4.54
N LYS A 232 3.14 -2.61 -5.43
CA LYS A 232 3.71 -1.44 -6.13
C LYS A 232 4.11 -0.34 -5.15
N LEU A 233 3.29 -0.05 -4.15
CA LEU A 233 3.60 0.91 -3.10
C LEU A 233 4.87 0.53 -2.33
N ARG A 234 4.99 -0.74 -1.92
CA ARG A 234 6.21 -1.25 -1.26
C ARG A 234 7.43 -1.11 -2.15
N GLN A 235 7.31 -1.43 -3.44
CA GLN A 235 8.41 -1.29 -4.40
C GLN A 235 8.86 0.16 -4.54
N VAL A 236 7.94 1.11 -4.75
CA VAL A 236 8.30 2.52 -4.89
C VAL A 236 8.91 3.09 -3.60
N LYS A 237 8.42 2.66 -2.42
CA LYS A 237 9.04 3.02 -1.14
C LYS A 237 10.47 2.50 -1.02
N ALA A 238 10.71 1.25 -1.42
CA ALA A 238 12.05 0.66 -1.44
C ALA A 238 12.99 1.36 -2.44
N ASP A 239 12.50 1.68 -3.65
CA ASP A 239 13.27 2.39 -4.68
C ASP A 239 13.67 3.79 -4.21
N ARG A 240 12.74 4.51 -3.56
CA ARG A 240 13.02 5.81 -2.94
C ARG A 240 14.08 5.68 -1.85
N GLN A 241 13.95 4.71 -0.95
CA GLN A 241 14.92 4.51 0.14
C GLN A 241 16.31 4.18 -0.39
N SER A 242 16.40 3.26 -1.35
CA SER A 242 17.68 2.88 -1.99
C SER A 242 18.38 4.07 -2.65
N LYS A 243 17.62 4.98 -3.28
CA LYS A 243 18.16 6.21 -3.86
C LYS A 243 18.67 7.17 -2.79
N VAL A 244 17.93 7.37 -1.70
CA VAL A 244 18.35 8.19 -0.56
C VAL A 244 19.65 7.63 0.03
N ASP A 245 19.68 6.34 0.35
CA ASP A 245 20.85 5.68 0.94
C ASP A 245 22.08 5.76 0.01
N SER A 246 21.89 5.66 -1.32
CA SER A 246 22.99 5.78 -2.29
C SER A 246 23.64 7.16 -2.31
N ILE A 247 22.85 8.21 -2.03
CA ILE A 247 23.33 9.59 -1.99
C ILE A 247 24.10 9.81 -0.70
N ASP A 248 23.50 9.48 0.44
CA ASP A 248 24.08 9.72 1.76
C ASP A 248 25.43 9.00 1.88
N ASN A 249 25.52 7.72 1.49
CA ASN A 249 26.77 6.97 1.53
C ASN A 249 27.89 7.56 0.64
N LYS A 250 27.55 8.20 -0.49
CA LYS A 250 28.55 8.82 -1.40
C LYS A 250 29.04 10.15 -0.85
N VAL A 251 28.14 10.92 -0.26
CA VAL A 251 28.48 12.20 0.39
C VAL A 251 29.38 11.94 1.58
N ASP A 252 28.98 11.05 2.49
CA ASP A 252 29.76 10.68 3.67
C ASP A 252 31.17 10.19 3.29
N HIS A 253 31.29 9.38 2.24
CA HIS A 253 32.59 8.88 1.77
C HIS A 253 33.50 10.00 1.28
N LEU A 254 32.96 10.98 0.54
CA LEU A 254 33.74 12.09 0.00
C LEU A 254 34.13 13.09 1.09
N GLU A 255 33.24 13.38 2.04
CA GLU A 255 33.52 14.23 3.19
C GLU A 255 34.66 13.65 4.05
N ASN A 256 34.67 12.33 4.25
CA ASN A 256 35.77 11.65 4.94
C ASN A 256 37.11 11.77 4.19
N ILE A 257 37.10 11.69 2.85
CA ILE A 257 38.32 11.88 2.04
C ILE A 257 38.80 13.33 2.12
N GLU A 258 37.88 14.30 2.06
CA GLU A 258 38.22 15.71 2.20
C GLU A 258 38.88 15.99 3.55
N ALA A 259 38.31 15.49 4.65
CA ALA A 259 38.87 15.65 5.99
C ALA A 259 40.30 15.07 6.10
N ASP A 260 40.56 13.86 5.56
CA ASP A 260 41.89 13.25 5.55
C ASP A 260 42.90 14.06 4.71
N LEU A 261 42.48 14.57 3.56
CA LEU A 261 43.33 15.41 2.70
C LEU A 261 43.66 16.75 3.37
N GLN A 262 42.69 17.39 4.01
CA GLN A 262 42.89 18.63 4.76
C GLN A 262 43.88 18.43 5.92
N GLN A 263 43.75 17.32 6.66
CA GLN A 263 44.70 16.98 7.73
C GLN A 263 46.13 16.80 7.19
N LYS A 264 46.31 16.07 6.08
CA LYS A 264 47.62 15.85 5.47
C LYS A 264 48.27 17.14 4.98
N ILE A 265 47.49 18.08 4.45
CA ILE A 265 47.99 19.40 4.06
C ILE A 265 48.46 20.19 5.29
N ALA A 266 47.68 20.18 6.38
CA ALA A 266 48.07 20.82 7.63
C ALA A 266 49.38 20.25 8.21
N GLU A 267 49.54 18.92 8.20
CA GLU A 267 50.76 18.23 8.64
C GLU A 267 51.98 18.58 7.76
N GLN A 268 51.82 18.60 6.43
CA GLN A 268 52.89 18.98 5.50
C GLN A 268 53.33 20.44 5.69
N ILE A 269 52.39 21.35 5.93
CA ILE A 269 52.71 22.77 6.16
C ILE A 269 53.37 22.96 7.52
N ALA A 270 52.93 22.25 8.57
CA ALA A 270 53.60 22.26 9.87
C ALA A 270 55.04 21.76 9.78
N ALA A 271 55.30 20.72 8.97
CA ALA A 271 56.64 20.20 8.72
C ALA A 271 57.50 21.16 7.86
N ALA A 272 56.89 21.95 6.97
CA ALA A 272 57.59 22.87 6.08
C ALA A 272 57.88 24.26 6.70
N SER A 273 57.21 24.62 7.81
CA SER A 273 57.21 25.98 8.38
C SER A 273 58.26 26.19 9.48
N GLY A 274 59.51 25.78 9.26
CA GLY A 274 60.63 26.08 10.16
C GLY A 274 60.86 27.60 10.38
N VAL A 275 60.06 28.21 11.27
CA VAL A 275 60.11 29.53 11.94
C VAL A 275 60.13 30.81 11.07
N SER A 276 59.19 31.73 11.31
CA SER A 276 59.44 33.13 11.77
C SER A 276 58.12 33.94 11.86
N VAL A 277 57.87 34.55 13.02
CA VAL A 277 56.64 35.28 13.37
C VAL A 277 56.81 36.77 13.06
N LEU A 278 55.91 37.37 12.29
CA LEU A 278 55.83 38.83 12.13
C LEU A 278 54.91 39.43 13.21
N PRO A 279 55.30 40.53 13.88
CA PRO A 279 54.51 41.10 14.96
C PRO A 279 53.28 41.87 14.44
N ALA A 280 52.12 41.60 15.02
CA ALA A 280 50.88 42.35 14.77
C ALA A 280 50.77 43.56 15.72
N GLY A 281 50.39 44.73 15.18
CA GLY A 281 50.16 45.97 15.93
C GLY A 281 48.90 45.96 16.83
N PRO A 282 48.68 46.98 17.68
CA PRO A 282 47.79 46.87 18.83
C PRO A 282 46.31 47.17 18.50
N MET A 283 45.39 46.27 18.86
CA MET A 283 44.21 46.51 19.74
C MET A 283 43.15 45.37 19.69
N SER A 284 42.72 44.98 20.89
CA SER A 284 41.61 44.14 21.37
C SER A 284 42.22 43.11 22.31
N SER A 285 41.92 43.22 23.60
CA SER A 285 42.43 42.26 24.59
C SER A 285 42.04 40.85 24.12
N PRO A 286 43.01 39.95 23.92
CA PRO A 286 42.71 38.58 23.53
C PRO A 286 41.69 37.97 24.51
N SER A 287 40.83 37.11 23.99
CA SER A 287 39.97 36.29 24.85
C SER A 287 40.82 35.44 25.80
N ALA A 288 40.19 34.78 26.79
CA ALA A 288 40.90 33.81 27.64
C ALA A 288 41.59 32.68 26.85
N ALA A 289 41.20 32.47 25.58
CA ALA A 289 41.80 31.53 24.65
C ALA A 289 42.86 32.16 23.72
N GLY A 290 43.23 33.43 23.92
CA GLY A 290 44.26 34.11 23.13
C GLY A 290 43.81 34.58 21.75
N LEU A 291 42.51 34.62 21.47
CA LEU A 291 41.95 35.01 20.16
C LEU A 291 41.44 36.46 20.15
N ILE A 292 41.62 37.15 19.03
CA ILE A 292 40.99 38.45 18.72
C ILE A 292 39.84 38.27 17.73
N TRP A 293 38.94 39.26 17.66
CA TRP A 293 37.93 39.30 16.60
C TRP A 293 38.57 39.56 15.24
N PRO A 294 38.19 38.81 14.17
CA PRO A 294 38.75 38.99 12.84
C PRO A 294 38.27 40.29 12.17
N VAL A 295 37.06 40.77 12.50
CA VAL A 295 36.46 42.04 12.06
C VAL A 295 35.56 42.61 13.17
N SER A 296 35.24 43.91 13.10
CA SER A 296 34.25 44.55 13.99
C SER A 296 32.93 44.76 13.23
N GLY A 297 31.92 43.93 13.52
CA GLY A 297 30.63 43.97 12.85
C GLY A 297 29.51 43.31 13.66
N THR A 298 28.31 43.23 13.08
CA THR A 298 27.14 42.63 13.73
C THR A 298 27.15 41.11 13.51
N LEU A 299 27.02 40.32 14.58
CA LEU A 299 26.82 38.88 14.48
C LEU A 299 25.45 38.60 13.84
N SER A 300 25.44 38.11 12.61
CA SER A 300 24.21 37.79 11.86
C SER A 300 23.78 36.32 12.01
N SER A 301 24.70 35.41 12.33
CA SER A 301 24.38 34.02 12.63
C SER A 301 25.36 33.41 13.64
N THR A 302 24.83 32.62 14.57
CA THR A 302 25.60 31.92 15.61
C THR A 302 26.01 30.52 15.16
N PHE A 303 26.99 29.94 15.86
CA PHE A 303 27.34 28.53 15.72
C PHE A 303 26.22 27.63 16.27
N GLY A 304 26.02 26.47 15.63
CA GLY A 304 25.12 25.42 16.11
C GLY A 304 23.82 25.28 15.31
N ALA A 305 22.82 24.64 15.93
CA ALA A 305 21.59 24.25 15.25
C ALA A 305 20.78 25.48 14.80
N ARG A 306 20.33 25.47 13.54
CA ARG A 306 19.49 26.50 12.95
C ARG A 306 18.46 25.92 11.99
N SER A 307 17.39 26.67 11.72
CA SER A 307 16.53 26.37 10.58
C SER A 307 17.32 26.57 9.29
N SER A 308 17.18 25.64 8.34
CA SER A 308 17.85 25.70 7.03
C SER A 308 17.56 27.04 6.34
N PRO A 309 18.58 27.88 6.09
CA PRO A 309 18.38 29.14 5.39
C PRO A 309 17.83 28.88 3.98
N GLY A 310 16.64 29.41 3.69
CA GLY A 310 15.98 29.26 2.38
C GLY A 310 15.60 27.83 2.00
N GLY A 311 15.66 26.87 2.94
CA GLY A 311 15.38 25.45 2.68
C GLY A 311 16.49 24.69 1.94
N ILE A 312 17.64 25.33 1.72
CA ILE A 312 18.77 24.77 0.94
C ILE A 312 20.06 24.69 1.79
N GLY A 313 20.23 25.59 2.76
CA GLY A 313 21.43 25.62 3.61
C GLY A 313 21.42 24.55 4.72
N SER A 314 22.59 24.28 5.31
CA SER A 314 22.72 23.36 6.44
C SER A 314 21.87 23.78 7.65
N THR A 315 21.24 22.80 8.30
CA THR A 315 20.53 22.93 9.58
C THR A 315 21.48 22.99 10.78
N TYR A 316 22.78 22.87 10.55
CA TYR A 316 23.82 23.05 11.56
C TYR A 316 24.91 24.00 11.04
N HIS A 317 25.11 25.11 11.72
CA HIS A 317 26.08 26.13 11.34
C HIS A 317 27.43 25.87 12.00
N GLU A 318 28.44 25.54 11.19
CA GLU A 318 29.79 25.18 11.67
C GLU A 318 30.68 26.39 11.95
N GLY A 319 30.13 27.61 11.88
CA GLY A 319 30.84 28.86 12.10
C GLY A 319 29.96 29.95 12.69
N ILE A 320 30.46 31.19 12.62
CA ILE A 320 29.71 32.41 12.94
C ILE A 320 29.77 33.36 11.76
N ASP A 321 28.68 34.09 11.52
CA ASP A 321 28.60 35.09 10.46
C ASP A 321 28.65 36.49 11.06
N ILE A 322 29.62 37.31 10.63
CA ILE A 322 29.78 38.69 11.08
C ILE A 322 29.58 39.62 9.88
N ALA A 323 28.47 40.36 9.88
CA ALA A 323 28.12 41.28 8.80
C ALA A 323 28.96 42.56 8.87
N VAL A 324 29.63 42.86 7.76
CA VAL A 324 30.42 44.09 7.53
C VAL A 324 30.26 44.57 6.08
N PRO A 325 30.46 45.87 5.78
CA PRO A 325 30.48 46.35 4.40
C PRO A 325 31.57 45.68 3.57
N GLU A 326 31.31 45.53 2.27
CA GLU A 326 32.29 45.00 1.31
C GLU A 326 33.60 45.81 1.33
N GLY A 327 34.73 45.11 1.19
CA GLY A 327 36.06 45.71 1.24
C GLY A 327 36.62 45.94 2.65
N THR A 328 35.86 45.62 3.71
CA THR A 328 36.37 45.66 5.09
C THR A 328 37.52 44.66 5.27
N PRO A 329 38.73 45.09 5.69
CA PRO A 329 39.86 44.17 5.88
C PRO A 329 39.59 43.14 7.00
N ILE A 330 39.89 41.87 6.72
CA ILE A 330 39.78 40.75 7.67
C ILE A 330 41.14 40.48 8.31
N ARG A 331 41.18 40.31 9.64
CA ARG A 331 42.40 40.07 10.41
C ARG A 331 42.49 38.61 10.85
N ALA A 332 43.71 38.15 11.09
CA ALA A 332 43.94 36.85 11.71
C ALA A 332 43.52 36.91 13.19
N ALA A 333 42.68 35.97 13.62
CA ALA A 333 42.21 35.88 15.01
C ALA A 333 43.34 35.54 16.01
N ALA A 334 44.44 34.97 15.53
CA ALA A 334 45.67 34.75 16.28
C ALA A 334 46.86 34.72 15.33
N SER A 335 48.08 34.75 15.87
CA SER A 335 49.28 34.48 15.09
C SER A 335 49.21 33.08 14.48
N GLY A 336 49.50 32.97 13.18
CA GLY A 336 49.47 31.70 12.46
C GLY A 336 49.97 31.89 11.03
N THR A 337 50.08 30.77 10.32
CA THR A 337 50.46 30.74 8.90
C THR A 337 49.23 30.44 8.07
N VAL A 338 48.99 31.21 7.00
CA VAL A 338 47.91 30.94 6.06
C VAL A 338 48.22 29.62 5.34
N ILE A 339 47.35 28.62 5.53
CA ILE A 339 47.49 27.28 4.93
C ILE A 339 46.59 27.07 3.70
N MET A 340 45.60 27.93 3.51
CA MET A 340 44.64 27.88 2.40
C MET A 340 44.12 29.29 2.12
N ALA A 341 44.11 29.67 0.85
CA ALA A 341 43.48 30.90 0.37
C ALA A 341 42.86 30.60 -1.00
N SER A 342 41.66 30.02 -0.98
CA SER A 342 40.88 29.68 -2.17
C SER A 342 39.47 30.25 -2.05
N TYR A 343 38.80 30.38 -3.18
CA TYR A 343 37.37 30.68 -3.22
C TYR A 343 36.61 29.36 -2.95
N ASN A 344 35.98 29.27 -1.78
CA ASN A 344 35.05 28.20 -1.43
C ASN A 344 33.65 28.83 -1.36
N GLY A 345 32.92 28.74 -2.48
CA GLY A 345 31.54 29.24 -2.62
C GLY A 345 30.52 28.14 -2.39
#